data_AF-A0A950SK88-F1
#
_entry.id   AF-A0A950SK88-F1
#
_cell.length_a   1.000
_cell.length_b   1.000
_cell.length_c   1.000
_cell.angle_alpha   90.00
_cell.angle_beta   90.00
_cell.angle_gamma   90.00
#
_symmetry.space_group_name_H-M   'P 1'
#
loop_
_entity.id
_entity.type
_entity.pdbx_description
1 polymer ?
#
loop_
_entity_poly.entity_id
_entity_poly.type
_entity_poly.pdbx_seq_one_letter_code
_entity_poly.pdbx_strand_id
1 'polypeptide(L)'
;MLDKFDEFQQSHRALALPLAVIRKFSDDQAGNLAAIIAYYAFFSLFPLLLLFTTVLGFVLQGNPSAREKIVHSALGQFPIVGNQLQAHSLSGSGLALAVGIVGTLWAGLGVTVAAENAFNQIYAVPRRERPNFVHSRLRGFGILAALGVLQVISSAASGAVSGGVGGLAATIAGIAVSLALNLVLFFTMFRLLTDDSVPTSELWPGIICATVLWEILQSGGGFYINHVVKNASNTYGTFATVIGLITWLHLGAQAVIYSVEVNTVVSLKLWPRSLFGPKREEDKRTLTRIAKTEERSQPQRVHVTFDEGDDRPGAEAAGERQEARGDRAGDEAAGQEQVSGRRGSGSTPPS
;
A
#
# COMPACT_ATOMS: atom_id res chain seq x y z
N MET A 1 14.51 18.85 -28.46
CA MET A 1 13.99 19.66 -27.32
C MET A 1 13.75 18.78 -26.10
N LEU A 2 13.20 17.56 -26.28
CA LEU A 2 12.95 16.62 -25.19
C LEU A 2 14.25 16.17 -24.47
N ASP A 3 15.32 15.87 -25.20
CA ASP A 3 16.59 15.45 -24.57
C ASP A 3 17.22 16.56 -23.71
N LYS A 4 17.13 17.82 -24.16
CA LYS A 4 17.62 18.98 -23.37
C LYS A 4 16.80 19.19 -22.09
N PHE A 5 15.50 18.91 -22.14
CA PHE A 5 14.65 18.95 -20.96
C PHE A 5 15.00 17.82 -19.99
N ASP A 6 15.25 16.62 -20.52
CA ASP A 6 15.65 15.45 -19.74
C ASP A 6 17.00 15.70 -19.02
N GLU A 7 18.01 16.24 -19.73
CA GLU A 7 19.29 16.64 -19.13
C GLU A 7 19.14 17.75 -18.08
N PHE A 8 18.31 18.76 -18.35
CA PHE A 8 18.05 19.84 -17.40
C PHE A 8 17.38 19.34 -16.12
N GLN A 9 16.41 18.43 -16.27
CA GLN A 9 15.70 17.82 -15.16
C GLN A 9 16.62 16.92 -14.32
N GLN A 10 17.53 16.19 -14.95
CA GLN A 10 18.48 15.29 -14.29
C GLN A 10 19.56 16.05 -13.50
N SER A 11 19.97 17.22 -13.98
CA SER A 11 20.96 18.07 -13.30
C SER A 11 20.40 18.77 -12.06
N HIS A 12 19.07 18.92 -11.94
CA HIS A 12 18.43 19.62 -10.82
C HIS A 12 17.72 18.64 -9.88
N ARG A 13 18.30 18.41 -8.68
CA ARG A 13 17.74 17.48 -7.67
C ARG A 13 16.26 17.72 -7.35
N ALA A 14 15.84 18.99 -7.34
CA ALA A 14 14.46 19.39 -7.06
C ALA A 14 13.45 18.90 -8.12
N LEU A 15 13.89 18.69 -9.37
CA LEU A 15 13.06 18.15 -10.46
C LEU A 15 13.30 16.65 -10.64
N ALA A 16 14.54 16.20 -10.46
CA ALA A 16 14.94 14.80 -10.56
C ALA A 16 14.13 13.89 -9.62
N LEU A 17 14.00 14.27 -8.34
CA LEU A 17 13.38 13.43 -7.33
C LEU A 17 11.86 13.27 -7.53
N PRO A 18 11.06 14.35 -7.67
CA PRO A 18 9.61 14.20 -7.89
C PRO A 18 9.29 13.43 -9.17
N LEU A 19 10.04 13.65 -10.25
CA LEU A 19 9.81 12.94 -11.51
C LEU A 19 10.23 11.47 -11.42
N ALA A 20 11.30 11.15 -10.69
CA ALA A 20 11.64 9.77 -10.40
C ALA A 20 10.55 9.06 -9.61
N VAL A 21 9.93 9.74 -8.64
CA VAL A 21 8.78 9.22 -7.88
C VAL A 21 7.56 9.00 -8.77
N ILE A 22 7.20 9.96 -9.61
CA ILE A 22 6.07 9.82 -10.55
C ILE A 22 6.33 8.66 -11.53
N ARG A 23 7.56 8.54 -12.04
CA ARG A 23 7.94 7.45 -12.94
C ARG A 23 7.82 6.11 -12.24
N LYS A 24 8.36 5.98 -11.02
CA LYS A 24 8.27 4.75 -10.24
C LYS A 24 6.83 4.38 -9.89
N PHE A 25 6.01 5.36 -9.50
CA PHE A 25 4.57 5.17 -9.24
C PHE A 25 3.85 4.58 -10.46
N SER A 26 4.21 5.02 -11.67
CA SER A 26 3.69 4.45 -12.91
C SER A 26 4.23 3.04 -13.18
N ASP A 27 5.54 2.82 -12.99
CA ASP A 27 6.20 1.53 -13.24
C ASP A 27 5.62 0.42 -12.33
N ASP A 28 5.29 0.74 -11.08
CA ASP A 28 4.70 -0.19 -10.10
C ASP A 28 3.16 -0.30 -10.18
N GLN A 29 2.51 0.40 -11.12
CA GLN A 29 1.06 0.52 -11.21
C GLN A 29 0.42 0.92 -9.87
N ALA A 30 1.08 1.83 -9.16
CA ALA A 30 0.77 2.16 -7.77
C ALA A 30 -0.63 2.78 -7.59
N GLY A 31 -1.21 3.35 -8.66
CA GLY A 31 -2.61 3.79 -8.68
C GLY A 31 -3.61 2.64 -8.48
N ASN A 32 -3.32 1.45 -9.03
CA ASN A 32 -4.15 0.26 -8.83
C ASN A 32 -4.04 -0.23 -7.38
N LEU A 33 -2.84 -0.17 -6.79
CA LEU A 33 -2.62 -0.52 -5.38
C LEU A 33 -3.41 0.40 -4.44
N ALA A 34 -3.37 1.70 -4.68
CA ALA A 34 -4.16 2.67 -3.91
C ALA A 34 -5.68 2.42 -4.06
N ALA A 35 -6.16 2.06 -5.25
CA ALA A 35 -7.57 1.72 -5.48
C ALA A 35 -7.99 0.46 -4.72
N ILE A 36 -7.16 -0.60 -4.71
CA ILE A 36 -7.42 -1.83 -3.98
C ILE A 36 -7.47 -1.57 -2.46
N ILE A 37 -6.52 -0.79 -1.93
CA ILE A 37 -6.52 -0.41 -0.51
C ILE A 37 -7.79 0.36 -0.16
N ALA A 38 -8.18 1.35 -0.98
CA ALA A 38 -9.38 2.15 -0.75
C ALA A 38 -10.67 1.32 -0.80
N TYR A 39 -10.76 0.38 -1.75
CA TYR A 39 -11.86 -0.56 -1.85
C TYR A 39 -12.01 -1.38 -0.55
N TYR A 40 -10.95 -2.04 -0.11
CA TYR A 40 -11.02 -2.80 1.14
C TYR A 40 -11.27 -1.89 2.36
N ALA A 41 -10.74 -0.67 2.36
CA ALA A 41 -10.95 0.29 3.46
C ALA A 41 -12.43 0.65 3.58
N PHE A 42 -13.09 0.93 2.45
CA PHE A 42 -14.52 1.22 2.41
C PHE A 42 -15.36 0.05 2.92
N PHE A 43 -15.09 -1.17 2.46
CA PHE A 43 -15.80 -2.37 2.94
C PHE A 43 -15.54 -2.66 4.42
N SER A 44 -14.36 -2.32 4.93
CA SER A 44 -14.00 -2.49 6.34
C SER A 44 -14.64 -1.50 7.30
N LEU A 45 -15.15 -0.38 6.78
CA LEU A 45 -15.64 0.71 7.59
C LEU A 45 -16.89 0.32 8.39
N PHE A 46 -17.86 -0.36 7.78
CA PHE A 46 -19.11 -0.71 8.48
C PHE A 46 -18.89 -1.69 9.64
N PRO A 47 -18.18 -2.83 9.45
CA PRO A 47 -17.93 -3.72 10.56
C PRO A 47 -17.06 -3.06 11.63
N LEU A 48 -16.04 -2.29 11.23
CA LEU A 48 -15.17 -1.58 12.17
C LEU A 48 -15.94 -0.56 13.01
N LEU A 49 -16.88 0.18 12.42
CA LEU A 49 -17.78 1.07 13.16
C LEU A 49 -18.68 0.31 14.13
N LEU A 50 -19.22 -0.85 13.73
CA LEU A 50 -20.03 -1.71 14.60
C LEU A 50 -19.20 -2.18 15.81
N LEU A 51 -17.99 -2.71 15.56
CA LEU A 51 -17.07 -3.11 16.62
C LEU A 51 -16.72 -1.93 17.54
N PHE A 52 -16.35 -0.79 16.96
CA PHE A 52 -15.96 0.41 17.69
C PHE A 52 -17.10 0.90 18.59
N THR A 53 -18.31 1.06 18.06
CA THR A 53 -19.48 1.51 18.83
C THR A 53 -19.90 0.54 19.92
N THR A 54 -19.68 -0.77 19.71
CA THR A 54 -19.98 -1.81 20.70
C THR A 54 -18.94 -1.86 21.81
N VAL A 55 -17.65 -1.84 21.48
CA VAL A 55 -16.55 -1.76 22.46
C VAL A 55 -16.70 -0.49 23.29
N LEU A 56 -16.94 0.65 22.66
CA LEU A 56 -17.15 1.91 23.35
C LEU A 56 -18.42 1.86 24.22
N GLY A 57 -19.49 1.21 23.73
CA GLY A 57 -20.69 0.97 24.51
C GLY A 57 -20.44 0.13 25.77
N PHE A 58 -19.55 -0.87 25.70
CA PHE A 58 -19.18 -1.71 26.84
C PHE A 58 -18.23 -1.01 27.81
N VAL A 59 -17.17 -0.38 27.30
CA VAL A 59 -16.13 0.26 28.13
C VAL A 59 -16.65 1.55 28.79
N LEU A 60 -17.50 2.32 28.11
CA LEU A 60 -18.07 3.57 28.62
C LEU A 60 -19.54 3.41 29.06
N GLN A 61 -19.94 2.20 29.44
CA GLN A 61 -21.30 1.91 29.95
C GLN A 61 -21.74 2.87 31.08
N GLY A 62 -20.79 3.41 31.85
CA GLY A 62 -21.04 4.38 32.93
C GLY A 62 -20.81 5.86 32.59
N ASN A 63 -20.39 6.22 31.37
CA ASN A 63 -20.13 7.63 31.01
C ASN A 63 -20.58 7.98 29.58
N PRO A 64 -21.89 8.25 29.37
CA PRO A 64 -22.45 8.57 28.06
C PRO A 64 -21.83 9.80 27.41
N SER A 65 -21.48 10.81 28.21
CA SER A 65 -20.88 12.06 27.73
C SER A 65 -19.49 11.87 27.14
N ALA A 66 -18.69 10.95 27.70
CA ALA A 66 -17.38 10.59 27.14
C ALA A 66 -17.53 9.79 25.84
N ARG A 67 -18.58 8.96 25.72
CA ARG A 67 -18.87 8.19 24.51
C ARG A 67 -19.15 9.10 23.32
N GLU A 68 -20.03 10.09 23.48
CA GLU A 68 -20.37 11.04 22.42
C GLU A 68 -19.16 11.88 21.98
N LYS A 69 -18.35 12.35 22.94
CA LYS A 69 -17.13 13.12 22.64
C LYS A 69 -16.12 12.31 21.81
N ILE A 70 -15.91 11.04 22.15
CA ILE A 70 -14.98 10.16 21.43
C ILE A 70 -15.50 9.84 20.03
N VAL A 71 -16.80 9.54 19.87
CA VAL A 71 -17.40 9.28 18.56
C VAL A 71 -17.32 10.53 17.67
N HIS A 72 -17.68 11.70 18.19
CA HIS A 72 -17.62 12.95 17.45
C HIS A 72 -16.17 13.32 17.07
N SER A 73 -15.20 13.09 17.96
CA SER A 73 -13.78 13.33 17.67
C SER A 73 -13.25 12.38 16.59
N ALA A 74 -13.58 11.08 16.67
CA ALA A 74 -13.12 10.08 15.70
C ALA A 74 -13.75 10.27 14.30
N LEU A 75 -15.06 10.56 14.24
CA LEU A 75 -15.76 10.81 12.98
C LEU A 75 -15.44 12.18 12.39
N GLY A 76 -15.08 13.17 13.22
CA GLY A 76 -14.63 14.49 12.77
C GLY A 76 -13.34 14.46 11.94
N GLN A 77 -12.55 13.39 12.05
CA GLN A 77 -11.36 13.14 11.22
C GLN A 77 -11.71 12.72 9.79
N PHE A 78 -12.95 12.35 9.53
CA PHE A 78 -13.49 12.02 8.21
C PHE A 78 -14.44 13.15 7.80
N PRO A 79 -13.93 14.18 7.10
CA PRO A 79 -14.68 15.42 6.92
C PRO A 79 -16.07 15.15 6.34
N ILE A 80 -16.17 14.20 5.41
CA ILE A 80 -17.37 13.88 4.61
C ILE A 80 -18.43 13.11 5.43
N VAL A 81 -18.03 12.49 6.52
CA VAL A 81 -18.84 11.52 7.27
C VAL A 81 -19.49 12.12 8.51
N GLY A 82 -18.90 13.18 9.08
CA GLY A 82 -19.23 13.69 10.41
C GLY A 82 -20.69 14.07 10.66
N ASN A 83 -21.44 14.49 9.64
CA ASN A 83 -22.81 14.99 9.82
C ASN A 83 -23.90 13.95 9.54
N GLN A 84 -23.60 12.88 8.79
CA GLN A 84 -24.62 11.93 8.31
C GLN A 84 -24.54 10.57 9.00
N LEU A 85 -23.38 10.18 9.55
CA LEU A 85 -23.29 9.03 10.46
C LEU A 85 -23.52 9.47 11.90
N GLN A 86 -24.71 10.01 12.20
CA GLN A 86 -25.19 9.87 13.57
C GLN A 86 -25.48 8.38 13.75
N ALA A 87 -24.56 7.68 14.41
CA ALA A 87 -24.77 6.31 14.84
C ALA A 87 -25.96 6.32 15.81
N HIS A 88 -27.18 6.22 15.26
CA HIS A 88 -28.37 5.89 16.02
C HIS A 88 -27.99 4.71 16.90
N SER A 89 -28.24 4.84 18.20
CA SER A 89 -27.82 3.92 19.26
C SER A 89 -27.95 2.47 18.80
N LEU A 90 -26.85 1.93 18.27
CA LEU A 90 -26.72 0.50 18.01
C LEU A 90 -26.72 -0.12 19.41
N SER A 91 -27.89 -0.61 19.82
CA SER A 91 -28.02 -1.34 21.07
C SER A 91 -27.16 -2.59 20.92
N GLY A 92 -26.18 -2.73 21.81
CA GLY A 92 -25.26 -3.86 21.79
C GLY A 92 -26.02 -5.15 22.09
N SER A 93 -26.48 -5.84 21.07
CA SER A 93 -26.86 -7.25 21.19
C SER A 93 -25.58 -8.09 21.05
N GLY A 94 -25.46 -9.19 21.80
CA GLY A 94 -24.31 -10.08 21.69
C GLY A 94 -24.12 -10.62 20.26
N LEU A 95 -25.21 -10.71 19.49
CA LEU A 95 -25.19 -11.09 18.08
C LEU A 95 -24.62 -9.98 17.18
N ALA A 96 -24.96 -8.71 17.43
CA ALA A 96 -24.35 -7.58 16.75
C ALA A 96 -22.84 -7.50 17.05
N LEU A 97 -22.42 -7.76 18.30
CA LEU A 97 -21.00 -7.83 18.66
C LEU A 97 -20.29 -8.97 17.90
N ALA A 98 -20.87 -10.17 17.86
CA ALA A 98 -20.28 -11.32 17.17
C ALA A 98 -20.15 -11.07 15.65
N VAL A 99 -21.21 -10.55 15.02
CA VAL A 99 -21.22 -10.21 13.58
C VAL A 99 -20.25 -9.05 13.30
N GLY A 100 -20.20 -8.06 14.18
CA GLY A 100 -19.26 -6.95 14.12
C GLY A 100 -17.81 -7.43 14.18
N ILE A 101 -17.47 -8.25 15.18
CA ILE A 101 -16.13 -8.85 15.30
C ILE A 101 -15.81 -9.62 14.02
N VAL A 102 -16.63 -10.60 13.62
CA VAL A 102 -16.34 -11.42 12.43
C VAL A 102 -16.18 -10.56 11.18
N GLY A 103 -17.07 -9.58 10.98
CA GLY A 103 -17.00 -8.65 9.87
C GLY A 103 -15.75 -7.76 9.92
N THR A 104 -15.37 -7.22 11.09
CA THR A 104 -14.17 -6.38 11.22
C THR A 104 -12.91 -7.21 11.02
N LEU A 105 -12.91 -8.43 11.55
CA LEU A 105 -11.79 -9.33 11.37
C LEU A 105 -11.63 -9.68 9.90
N TRP A 106 -12.72 -9.95 9.17
CA TRP A 106 -12.70 -10.24 7.73
C TRP A 106 -12.35 -9.03 6.88
N ALA A 107 -12.90 -7.86 7.19
CA ALA A 107 -12.76 -6.69 6.34
C ALA A 107 -11.49 -5.88 6.66
N GLY A 108 -11.13 -5.73 7.94
CA GLY A 108 -9.85 -5.15 8.35
C GLY A 108 -8.66 -5.97 7.83
N LEU A 109 -8.84 -7.29 7.75
CA LEU A 109 -7.94 -8.20 7.02
C LEU A 109 -7.60 -7.73 5.62
N GLY A 110 -8.64 -7.44 4.84
CA GLY A 110 -8.51 -7.08 3.44
C GLY A 110 -7.66 -5.84 3.28
N VAL A 111 -7.87 -4.84 4.14
CA VAL A 111 -7.10 -3.58 4.13
C VAL A 111 -5.65 -3.84 4.45
N THR A 112 -5.37 -4.57 5.52
CA THR A 112 -3.98 -4.78 5.93
C THR A 112 -3.21 -5.64 4.94
N VAL A 113 -3.84 -6.69 4.40
CA VAL A 113 -3.25 -7.52 3.34
C VAL A 113 -3.04 -6.73 2.06
N ALA A 114 -3.98 -5.86 1.68
CA ALA A 114 -3.82 -4.98 0.52
C ALA A 114 -2.64 -4.01 0.71
N ALA A 115 -2.52 -3.40 1.89
CA ALA A 115 -1.45 -2.48 2.21
C ALA A 115 -0.09 -3.18 2.31
N GLU A 116 -0.02 -4.36 2.95
CA GLU A 116 1.19 -5.19 3.01
C GLU A 116 1.64 -5.61 1.60
N ASN A 117 0.71 -6.04 0.74
CA ASN A 117 1.02 -6.39 -0.65
C ASN A 117 1.53 -5.18 -1.44
N ALA A 118 0.94 -4.01 -1.23
CA ALA A 118 1.39 -2.79 -1.89
C ALA A 118 2.80 -2.41 -1.45
N PHE A 119 3.10 -2.42 -0.16
CA PHE A 119 4.45 -2.17 0.35
C PHE A 119 5.45 -3.19 -0.20
N ASN A 120 5.12 -4.48 -0.13
CA ASN A 120 5.98 -5.54 -0.66
C ASN A 120 6.24 -5.40 -2.17
N GLN A 121 5.27 -4.90 -2.94
CA GLN A 121 5.47 -4.63 -4.36
C GLN A 121 6.38 -3.42 -4.58
N ILE A 122 6.14 -2.31 -3.89
CA ILE A 122 6.90 -1.05 -4.05
C ILE A 122 8.36 -1.20 -3.59
N TYR A 123 8.61 -1.96 -2.51
CA TYR A 123 9.95 -2.31 -2.03
C TYR A 123 10.61 -3.44 -2.84
N ALA A 124 9.90 -4.01 -3.82
CA ALA A 124 10.36 -5.11 -4.65
C ALA A 124 10.78 -6.36 -3.86
N VAL A 125 10.01 -6.71 -2.84
CA VAL A 125 10.22 -7.90 -2.02
C VAL A 125 9.82 -9.15 -2.83
N PRO A 126 10.75 -10.09 -3.09
CA PRO A 126 10.47 -11.31 -3.83
C PRO A 126 9.28 -12.07 -3.24
N ARG A 127 8.39 -12.61 -4.08
CA ARG A 127 7.18 -13.32 -3.62
C ARG A 127 7.48 -14.46 -2.63
N ARG A 128 8.67 -15.08 -2.74
CA ARG A 128 9.14 -16.14 -1.84
C ARG A 128 9.45 -15.67 -0.42
N GLU A 129 9.95 -14.44 -0.26
CA GLU A 129 10.37 -13.90 1.03
C GLU A 129 9.19 -13.29 1.81
N ARG A 130 8.03 -13.17 1.16
CA ARG A 130 6.82 -12.65 1.79
C ARG A 130 6.31 -13.58 2.90
N PRO A 131 5.72 -13.03 3.97
CA PRO A 131 5.25 -13.84 5.08
C PRO A 131 4.23 -14.90 4.66
N ASN A 132 4.30 -16.07 5.29
CA ASN A 132 3.27 -17.11 5.13
C ASN A 132 1.89 -16.57 5.51
N PHE A 133 0.82 -17.11 4.89
CA PHE A 133 -0.56 -16.67 5.07
C PHE A 133 -0.97 -16.43 6.54
N VAL A 134 -0.59 -17.34 7.44
CA VAL A 134 -0.90 -17.25 8.88
C VAL A 134 -0.13 -16.11 9.57
N HIS A 135 1.13 -15.88 9.18
CA HIS A 135 1.97 -14.84 9.77
C HIS A 135 1.55 -13.44 9.31
N SER A 136 1.28 -13.28 8.01
CA SER A 136 0.68 -12.03 7.46
C SER A 136 -0.66 -11.73 8.16
N ARG A 137 -1.48 -12.76 8.42
CA ARG A 137 -2.75 -12.61 9.13
C ARG A 137 -2.58 -12.08 10.56
N LEU A 138 -1.67 -12.66 11.33
CA LEU A 138 -1.37 -12.26 12.72
C LEU A 138 -0.78 -10.85 12.78
N ARG A 139 0.16 -10.54 11.87
CA ARG A 139 0.73 -9.21 11.73
C ARG A 139 -0.36 -8.18 11.39
N GLY A 140 -1.30 -8.55 10.54
CA GLY A 140 -2.47 -7.72 10.20
C GLY A 140 -3.36 -7.40 11.40
N PHE A 141 -3.61 -8.37 12.29
CA PHE A 141 -4.29 -8.11 13.56
C PHE A 141 -3.50 -7.14 14.45
N GLY A 142 -2.18 -7.33 14.56
CA GLY A 142 -1.31 -6.44 15.33
C GLY A 142 -1.35 -5.00 14.83
N ILE A 143 -1.32 -4.81 13.50
CA ILE A 143 -1.43 -3.49 12.86
C ILE A 143 -2.78 -2.85 13.18
N LEU A 144 -3.90 -3.56 12.97
CA LEU A 144 -5.22 -3.01 13.25
C LEU A 144 -5.41 -2.64 14.72
N ALA A 145 -4.92 -3.48 15.64
CA ALA A 145 -4.97 -3.22 17.07
C ALA A 145 -4.11 -2.00 17.45
N ALA A 146 -2.87 -1.92 16.95
CA ALA A 146 -1.97 -0.81 17.19
C ALA A 146 -2.56 0.51 16.67
N LEU A 147 -3.02 0.53 15.41
CA LEU A 147 -3.64 1.71 14.80
C LEU A 147 -4.93 2.11 15.54
N GLY A 148 -5.78 1.15 15.90
CA GLY A 148 -7.01 1.41 16.66
C GLY A 148 -6.73 2.01 18.04
N VAL A 149 -5.77 1.46 18.79
CA VAL A 149 -5.39 1.99 20.11
C VAL A 149 -4.75 3.38 19.98
N LEU A 150 -3.82 3.56 19.05
CA LEU A 150 -3.22 4.87 18.78
C LEU A 150 -4.27 5.90 18.41
N GLN A 151 -5.27 5.52 17.63
CA GLN A 151 -6.36 6.41 17.25
C GLN A 151 -7.21 6.83 18.45
N VAL A 152 -7.57 5.88 19.34
CA VAL A 152 -8.32 6.19 20.56
C VAL A 152 -7.53 7.11 21.48
N ILE A 153 -6.23 6.85 21.66
CA ILE A 153 -5.33 7.71 22.43
C ILE A 153 -5.25 9.10 21.80
N SER A 154 -5.15 9.17 20.47
CA SER A 154 -5.06 10.43 19.73
C SER A 154 -6.32 11.27 19.84
N SER A 155 -7.50 10.65 19.70
CA SER A 155 -8.79 11.32 19.90
C SER A 155 -8.99 11.78 21.34
N ALA A 156 -8.57 10.97 22.34
CA ALA A 156 -8.65 11.35 23.75
C ALA A 156 -7.72 12.53 24.08
N ALA A 157 -6.48 12.51 23.57
CA ALA A 157 -5.51 13.60 23.74
C ALA A 157 -6.01 14.90 23.09
N SER A 158 -6.54 14.82 21.87
CA SER A 158 -7.11 15.98 21.16
C SER A 158 -8.34 16.56 21.89
N GLY A 159 -9.18 15.70 22.48
CA GLY A 159 -10.33 16.12 23.29
C GLY A 159 -9.94 16.78 24.62
N ALA A 160 -8.85 16.34 25.25
CA ALA A 160 -8.34 16.93 26.48
C ALA A 160 -7.70 18.31 26.23
N VAL A 161 -6.95 18.47 25.14
CA VAL A 161 -6.30 19.74 24.78
C VAL A 161 -7.33 20.80 24.39
N SER A 162 -8.35 20.43 23.62
CA SER A 162 -9.44 21.35 23.23
C SER A 162 -10.37 21.75 24.38
N GLY A 163 -10.49 20.91 25.42
CA GLY A 163 -11.36 21.17 26.57
C GLY A 163 -10.70 21.90 27.76
N GLY A 164 -9.37 21.98 27.83
CA GLY A 164 -8.66 22.35 29.07
C GLY A 164 -7.96 23.71 29.09
N VAL A 165 -7.55 24.27 27.95
CA VAL A 165 -6.74 25.51 27.93
C VAL A 165 -7.13 26.38 26.72
N GLY A 166 -7.66 27.57 26.97
CA GLY A 166 -7.91 28.57 25.93
C GLY A 166 -6.64 29.38 25.63
N GLY A 167 -6.42 29.73 24.35
CA GLY A 167 -5.35 30.64 23.92
C GLY A 167 -4.45 30.06 22.81
N LEU A 168 -3.65 30.94 22.18
CA LEU A 168 -2.75 30.58 21.08
C LEU A 168 -1.76 29.45 21.44
N ALA A 169 -1.23 29.45 22.68
CA ALA A 169 -0.30 28.44 23.15
C ALA A 169 -0.93 27.03 23.22
N ALA A 170 -2.19 26.94 23.61
CA ALA A 170 -2.92 25.67 23.67
C ALA A 170 -3.25 25.13 22.27
N THR A 171 -3.60 26.03 21.34
CA THR A 171 -3.81 25.66 19.93
C THR A 171 -2.54 25.12 19.29
N ILE A 172 -1.40 25.80 19.50
CA ILE A 172 -0.09 25.35 18.98
C ILE A 172 0.30 24.00 19.60
N ALA A 173 0.11 23.85 20.92
CA ALA A 173 0.36 22.58 21.61
C ALA A 173 -0.53 21.44 21.08
N GLY A 174 -1.81 21.72 20.83
CA GLY A 174 -2.75 20.74 20.26
C GLY A 174 -2.37 20.28 18.86
N ILE A 175 -1.98 21.21 17.98
CA ILE A 175 -1.49 20.90 16.64
C ILE A 175 -0.20 20.08 16.72
N ALA A 176 0.74 20.47 17.58
CA ALA A 176 2.00 19.74 17.76
C ALA A 176 1.77 18.31 18.27
N VAL A 177 0.85 18.13 19.23
CA VAL A 177 0.47 16.81 19.75
C VAL A 177 -0.20 15.96 18.67
N SER A 178 -1.15 16.52 17.92
CA SER A 178 -1.80 15.83 16.80
C SER A 178 -0.79 15.39 15.73
N LEU A 179 0.13 16.28 15.37
CA LEU A 179 1.20 15.99 14.41
C LEU A 179 2.12 14.88 14.92
N ALA A 180 2.52 14.93 16.20
CA ALA A 180 3.35 13.90 16.82
C ALA A 180 2.63 12.53 16.86
N LEU A 181 1.34 12.51 17.16
CA LEU A 181 0.53 11.29 17.17
C LEU A 181 0.40 10.71 15.76
N ASN A 182 0.14 11.55 14.75
CA ASN A 182 0.10 11.12 13.35
C ASN A 182 1.47 10.60 12.90
N LEU A 183 2.57 11.24 13.30
CA LEU A 183 3.92 10.80 13.01
C LEU A 183 4.19 9.41 13.61
N VAL A 184 3.81 9.18 14.87
CA VAL A 184 3.94 7.88 15.55
C VAL A 184 3.06 6.81 14.87
N LEU A 185 1.86 7.19 14.43
CA LEU A 185 0.96 6.32 13.69
C LEU A 185 1.57 5.89 12.36
N PHE A 186 2.06 6.83 11.55
CA PHE A 186 2.72 6.53 10.28
C PHE A 186 4.03 5.78 10.47
N PHE A 187 4.81 6.09 11.51
CA PHE A 187 6.00 5.31 11.87
C PHE A 187 5.65 3.85 12.14
N THR A 188 4.62 3.62 12.96
CA THR A 188 4.15 2.28 13.31
C THR A 188 3.63 1.55 12.07
N MET A 189 2.86 2.23 11.22
CA MET A 189 2.37 1.70 9.96
C MET A 189 3.53 1.30 9.03
N PHE A 190 4.48 2.21 8.77
CA PHE A 190 5.63 1.92 7.89
C PHE A 190 6.48 0.77 8.43
N ARG A 191 6.80 0.77 9.73
CA ARG A 191 7.61 -0.31 10.29
C ARG A 191 6.88 -1.65 10.25
N LEU A 192 5.58 -1.66 10.51
CA LEU A 192 4.81 -2.90 10.49
C LEU A 192 4.43 -3.37 9.08
N LEU A 193 4.45 -2.52 8.05
CA LEU A 193 4.12 -2.94 6.68
C LEU A 193 5.37 -3.23 5.83
N THR A 194 6.51 -2.61 6.12
CA THR A 194 7.77 -2.86 5.43
C THR A 194 8.44 -4.14 5.95
N ASP A 195 9.15 -4.84 5.06
CA ASP A 195 9.96 -5.99 5.41
C ASP A 195 11.07 -5.65 6.43
N ASP A 196 11.43 -6.61 7.28
CA ASP A 196 12.40 -6.38 8.36
C ASP A 196 13.82 -6.11 7.86
N SER A 197 14.12 -6.48 6.60
CA SER A 197 15.40 -6.20 5.95
C SER A 197 15.69 -4.72 5.72
N VAL A 198 14.67 -3.85 5.72
CA VAL A 198 14.87 -2.40 5.56
C VAL A 198 15.15 -1.77 6.92
N PRO A 199 16.30 -1.09 7.11
CA PRO A 199 16.63 -0.46 8.37
C PRO A 199 15.68 0.70 8.67
N THR A 200 15.28 0.86 9.94
CA THR A 200 14.29 1.88 10.35
C THR A 200 14.76 3.31 10.07
N SER A 201 16.07 3.56 10.04
CA SER A 201 16.66 4.85 9.68
C SER A 201 16.33 5.29 8.24
N GLU A 202 16.06 4.35 7.34
CA GLU A 202 15.73 4.62 5.94
C GLU A 202 14.23 4.86 5.72
N LEU A 203 13.38 4.72 6.74
CA LEU A 203 11.92 4.91 6.60
C LEU A 203 11.48 6.36 6.82
N TRP A 204 12.34 7.19 7.41
CA TRP A 204 12.01 8.56 7.80
C TRP A 204 11.52 9.47 6.67
N PRO A 205 12.15 9.48 5.46
CA PRO A 205 11.68 10.32 4.36
C PRO A 205 10.21 10.03 4.00
N GLY A 206 9.84 8.75 3.95
CA GLY A 206 8.47 8.31 3.70
C GLY A 206 7.51 8.66 4.83
N ILE A 207 7.88 8.41 6.08
CA ILE A 207 7.03 8.68 7.24
C ILE A 207 6.69 10.18 7.34
N ILE A 208 7.68 11.03 7.13
CA ILE A 208 7.49 12.49 7.14
C ILE A 208 6.60 12.90 5.96
N CYS A 209 6.85 12.37 4.76
CA CYS A 209 6.02 12.64 3.59
C CYS A 209 4.56 12.23 3.81
N ALA A 210 4.33 11.04 4.38
CA ALA A 210 2.99 10.53 4.69
C ALA A 210 2.25 11.43 5.68
N THR A 211 2.95 11.83 6.74
CA THR A 211 2.38 12.72 7.76
C THR A 211 2.00 14.08 7.16
N VAL A 212 2.84 14.65 6.30
CA VAL A 212 2.57 15.94 5.64
C VAL A 212 1.42 15.82 4.64
N LEU A 213 1.42 14.80 3.78
CA LEU A 213 0.35 14.59 2.81
C LEU A 213 -0.99 14.31 3.50
N TRP A 214 -0.97 13.58 4.61
CA TRP A 214 -2.16 13.32 5.43
C TRP A 214 -2.72 14.60 6.06
N GLU A 215 -1.86 15.49 6.55
CA GLU A 215 -2.27 16.79 7.09
C GLU A 215 -2.85 17.71 6.01
N ILE A 216 -2.21 17.74 4.82
CA ILE A 216 -2.72 18.47 3.66
C ILE A 216 -4.10 17.94 3.27
N LEU A 217 -4.26 16.61 3.25
CA LEU A 217 -5.54 15.98 2.93
C LEU A 217 -6.62 16.36 3.95
N GLN A 218 -6.33 16.25 5.26
CA GLN A 218 -7.22 16.68 6.35
C GLN A 218 -7.65 18.14 6.22
N SER A 219 -6.69 19.05 6.04
CA SER A 219 -6.95 20.47 5.89
C SER A 219 -7.77 20.78 4.64
N GLY A 220 -7.39 20.18 3.50
CA GLY A 220 -8.11 20.32 2.23
C GLY A 220 -9.53 19.78 2.28
N GLY A 221 -9.74 18.63 2.91
CA GLY A 221 -11.07 18.05 3.14
C GLY A 221 -11.95 18.92 4.03
N GLY A 222 -11.38 19.42 5.13
CA GLY A 222 -12.06 20.37 6.01
C GLY A 222 -12.46 21.66 5.28
N PHE A 223 -11.56 22.22 4.46
CA PHE A 223 -11.85 23.39 3.64
C PHE A 223 -12.99 23.13 2.64
N TYR A 224 -12.89 22.03 1.87
CA TYR A 224 -13.87 21.66 0.85
C TYR A 224 -15.27 21.56 1.44
N ILE A 225 -15.42 20.94 2.60
CA ILE A 225 -16.75 20.76 3.22
C ILE A 225 -17.29 22.05 3.79
N ASN A 226 -16.43 22.82 4.45
CA ASN A 226 -16.86 24.07 5.05
C ASN A 226 -17.29 25.12 4.01
N HIS A 227 -16.73 25.09 2.80
CA HIS A 227 -17.01 26.10 1.77
C HIS A 227 -17.91 25.61 0.62
N VAL A 228 -17.80 24.34 0.21
CA VAL A 228 -18.50 23.81 -0.96
C VAL A 228 -19.74 23.03 -0.56
N VAL A 229 -19.63 22.13 0.41
CA VAL A 229 -20.75 21.23 0.79
C VAL A 229 -21.83 21.97 1.59
N LYS A 230 -21.44 22.86 2.52
CA LYS A 230 -22.42 23.64 3.31
C LYS A 230 -23.31 24.58 2.48
N ASN A 231 -22.88 24.94 1.28
CA ASN A 231 -23.60 25.86 0.38
C ASN A 231 -24.35 25.14 -0.76
N ALA A 232 -24.27 23.80 -0.83
CA ALA A 232 -24.89 23.01 -1.89
C ALA A 232 -26.32 22.56 -1.52
N SER A 233 -27.21 22.46 -2.51
CA SER A 233 -28.58 21.96 -2.29
C SER A 233 -28.59 20.45 -1.97
N ASN A 234 -29.38 20.07 -0.96
CA ASN A 234 -29.37 18.74 -0.34
C ASN A 234 -30.07 17.63 -1.14
N THR A 235 -30.25 17.79 -2.46
CA THR A 235 -31.07 16.88 -3.27
C THR A 235 -30.40 15.50 -3.48
N TYR A 236 -29.08 15.40 -3.29
CA TYR A 236 -28.30 14.17 -3.50
C TYR A 236 -27.45 13.75 -2.28
N GLY A 237 -27.83 14.15 -1.07
CA GLY A 237 -27.01 14.08 0.15
C GLY A 237 -26.36 12.71 0.43
N THR A 238 -27.09 11.60 0.30
CA THR A 238 -26.56 10.26 0.58
C THR A 238 -25.55 9.78 -0.46
N PHE A 239 -25.82 10.02 -1.75
CA PHE A 239 -24.89 9.66 -2.82
C PHE A 239 -23.59 10.46 -2.74
N ALA A 240 -23.70 11.76 -2.43
CA ALA A 240 -22.54 12.63 -2.22
C ALA A 240 -21.66 12.16 -1.06
N THR A 241 -22.25 11.67 0.03
CA THR A 241 -21.51 11.11 1.17
C THR A 241 -20.74 9.85 0.81
N VAL A 242 -21.38 8.90 0.10
CA VAL A 242 -20.71 7.66 -0.30
C VAL A 242 -19.58 7.93 -1.28
N ILE A 243 -19.83 8.72 -2.33
CA ILE A 243 -18.81 9.09 -3.33
C ILE A 243 -17.68 9.85 -2.67
N GLY A 244 -18.00 10.83 -1.83
CA GLY A 244 -17.02 11.59 -1.10
C GLY A 244 -16.18 10.72 -0.17
N LEU A 245 -16.80 9.79 0.58
CA LEU A 245 -16.08 8.87 1.45
C LEU A 245 -15.12 7.95 0.68
N ILE A 246 -15.56 7.37 -0.44
CA ILE A 246 -14.68 6.57 -1.30
C ILE A 246 -13.53 7.42 -1.84
N THR A 247 -13.81 8.67 -2.24
CA THR A 247 -12.80 9.62 -2.73
C THR A 247 -11.79 9.95 -1.63
N TRP A 248 -12.25 10.17 -0.40
CA TRP A 248 -11.42 10.42 0.76
C TRP A 248 -10.48 9.25 1.07
N LEU A 249 -11.04 8.03 1.11
CA LEU A 249 -10.27 6.81 1.33
C LEU A 249 -9.26 6.58 0.20
N HIS A 250 -9.64 6.88 -1.04
CA HIS A 250 -8.74 6.78 -2.19
C HIS A 250 -7.60 7.78 -2.14
N LEU A 251 -7.87 9.05 -1.83
CA LEU A 251 -6.84 10.08 -1.66
C LEU A 251 -5.91 9.75 -0.48
N GLY A 252 -6.45 9.23 0.62
CA GLY A 252 -5.66 8.76 1.75
C GLY A 252 -4.74 7.60 1.37
N ALA A 253 -5.25 6.61 0.64
CA ALA A 253 -4.46 5.51 0.12
C ALA A 253 -3.37 6.00 -0.86
N GLN A 254 -3.69 6.93 -1.76
CA GLN A 254 -2.70 7.54 -2.64
C GLN A 254 -1.62 8.28 -1.86
N ALA A 255 -1.97 9.07 -0.84
CA ALA A 255 -1.01 9.78 0.00
C ALA A 255 0.00 8.82 0.65
N VAL A 256 -0.49 7.70 1.21
CA VAL A 256 0.38 6.66 1.77
C VAL A 256 1.29 6.08 0.68
N ILE A 257 0.74 5.66 -0.45
CA ILE A 257 1.50 5.02 -1.52
C ILE A 257 2.57 5.95 -2.08
N TYR A 258 2.25 7.21 -2.38
CA TYR A 258 3.25 8.21 -2.78
C TYR A 258 4.37 8.36 -1.77
N SER A 259 4.05 8.27 -0.47
CA SER A 259 5.04 8.38 0.58
C SER A 259 5.99 7.18 0.63
N VAL A 260 5.49 5.97 0.35
CA VAL A 260 6.33 4.77 0.22
C VAL A 260 7.21 4.86 -1.03
N GLU A 261 6.69 5.41 -2.13
CA GLU A 261 7.47 5.64 -3.35
C GLU A 261 8.61 6.66 -3.11
N VAL A 262 8.31 7.78 -2.46
CA VAL A 262 9.31 8.76 -2.03
C VAL A 262 10.37 8.09 -1.17
N ASN A 263 9.95 7.27 -0.20
CA ASN A 263 10.89 6.56 0.67
C ASN A 263 11.85 5.66 -0.12
N THR A 264 11.29 4.91 -1.07
CA THR A 264 12.03 3.92 -1.85
C THR A 264 13.00 4.62 -2.81
N VAL A 265 12.56 5.68 -3.49
CA VAL A 265 13.42 6.46 -4.40
C VAL A 265 14.58 7.11 -3.65
N VAL A 266 14.33 7.67 -2.47
CA VAL A 266 15.37 8.34 -1.66
C VAL A 266 16.35 7.32 -1.08
N SER A 267 15.85 6.27 -0.44
CA SER A 267 16.68 5.30 0.28
C SER A 267 17.52 4.45 -0.68
N LEU A 268 16.93 4.02 -1.80
CA LEU A 268 17.62 3.21 -2.80
C LEU A 268 18.36 4.05 -3.86
N LYS A 269 18.32 5.38 -3.74
CA LYS A 269 18.96 6.33 -4.68
C LYS A 269 18.58 6.04 -6.14
N LEU A 270 17.28 5.89 -6.41
CA LEU A 270 16.74 5.57 -7.75
C LEU A 270 16.51 6.83 -8.60
N TRP A 271 17.24 7.91 -8.32
CA TRP A 271 17.15 9.18 -9.02
C TRP A 271 18.57 9.64 -9.39
N PRO A 272 18.78 10.37 -10.51
CA PRO A 272 17.78 10.80 -11.49
C PRO A 272 17.37 9.66 -12.46
N ARG A 273 16.21 9.82 -13.12
CA ARG A 273 15.63 8.86 -14.07
C ARG A 273 15.65 9.42 -15.49
N SER A 274 15.87 8.59 -16.50
CA SER A 274 15.69 8.99 -17.90
C SER A 274 14.20 8.92 -18.26
N LEU A 275 13.64 10.03 -18.76
CA LEU A 275 12.25 10.05 -19.23
C LEU A 275 12.15 9.70 -20.71
N PHE A 276 13.08 10.22 -21.52
CA PHE A 276 13.04 10.13 -22.98
C PHE A 276 14.37 9.66 -23.60
N GLY A 277 15.49 9.78 -22.87
CA GLY A 277 16.81 9.34 -23.31
C GLY A 277 17.11 7.86 -23.02
N PRO A 278 18.35 7.42 -23.31
CA PRO A 278 18.78 6.05 -23.01
C PRO A 278 18.66 5.73 -21.51
N LYS A 279 18.33 4.47 -21.20
CA LYS A 279 18.15 4.00 -19.82
C LYS A 279 19.46 4.16 -19.05
N ARG A 280 19.42 4.89 -17.94
CA ARG A 280 20.54 5.01 -17.00
C ARG A 280 20.68 3.78 -16.11
N GLU A 281 21.76 3.73 -15.34
CA GLU A 281 21.98 2.69 -14.33
C GLU A 281 20.86 2.67 -13.27
N GLU A 282 20.32 3.82 -12.90
CA GLU A 282 19.17 3.93 -12.00
C GLU A 282 17.89 3.36 -12.64
N ASP A 283 17.74 3.52 -13.96
CA ASP A 283 16.67 2.90 -14.76
C ASP A 283 16.77 1.38 -14.73
N LYS A 284 17.95 0.87 -15.06
CA LYS A 284 18.27 -0.56 -15.04
C LYS A 284 18.04 -1.16 -13.65
N ARG A 285 18.52 -0.52 -12.58
CA ARG A 285 18.34 -0.98 -11.18
C ARG A 285 16.88 -1.16 -10.78
N THR A 286 16.01 -0.21 -11.10
CA THR A 286 14.57 -0.33 -10.79
C THR A 286 13.94 -1.46 -11.59
N LEU A 287 14.24 -1.57 -12.89
CA LEU A 287 13.70 -2.66 -13.72
C LEU A 287 14.17 -4.03 -13.24
N THR A 288 15.44 -4.16 -12.85
CA THR A 288 15.97 -5.38 -12.23
C THR A 288 15.25 -5.71 -10.92
N ARG A 289 14.95 -4.70 -10.08
CA ARG A 289 14.19 -4.90 -8.84
C ARG A 289 12.76 -5.36 -9.13
N ILE A 290 12.06 -4.72 -10.06
CA ILE A 290 10.71 -5.12 -10.49
C ILE A 290 10.71 -6.58 -10.98
N ALA A 291 11.72 -6.97 -11.76
CA ALA A 291 11.87 -8.36 -12.22
C ALA A 291 12.07 -9.35 -11.06
N LYS A 292 12.92 -9.00 -10.07
CA LYS A 292 13.14 -9.82 -8.87
C LYS A 292 11.86 -10.04 -8.04
N THR A 293 10.95 -9.08 -8.03
CA THR A 293 9.65 -9.22 -7.34
C THR A 293 8.86 -10.42 -7.85
N GLU A 294 8.97 -10.74 -9.15
CA GLU A 294 8.23 -11.85 -9.78
C GLU A 294 8.91 -13.22 -9.64
N GLU A 295 10.07 -13.31 -8.99
CA GLU A 295 10.70 -14.59 -8.69
C GLU A 295 9.84 -15.40 -7.68
N ARG A 296 9.29 -16.53 -8.15
CA ARG A 296 8.41 -17.42 -7.36
C ARG A 296 9.10 -18.67 -6.82
N SER A 297 10.14 -19.16 -7.48
CA SER A 297 10.82 -20.41 -7.10
C SER A 297 12.31 -20.41 -7.50
N GLN A 298 13.14 -21.14 -6.75
CA GLN A 298 14.60 -21.18 -6.92
C GLN A 298 15.16 -21.74 -8.26
N PRO A 299 14.45 -22.56 -9.07
CA PRO A 299 15.03 -23.05 -10.32
C PRO A 299 15.00 -22.04 -11.48
N GLN A 300 14.28 -20.91 -11.38
CA GLN A 300 14.19 -19.94 -12.47
C GLN A 300 14.96 -18.66 -12.13
N ARG A 301 16.18 -18.57 -12.64
CA ARG A 301 17.01 -17.37 -12.58
C ARG A 301 16.63 -16.46 -13.76
N VAL A 302 15.99 -15.33 -13.47
CA VAL A 302 15.62 -14.35 -14.50
C VAL A 302 16.85 -13.50 -14.82
N HIS A 303 17.53 -13.80 -15.93
CA HIS A 303 18.59 -12.94 -16.45
C HIS A 303 17.97 -11.79 -17.26
N VAL A 304 18.13 -10.55 -16.78
CA VAL A 304 17.72 -9.34 -17.50
C VAL A 304 18.97 -8.72 -18.12
N THR A 305 19.09 -8.82 -19.45
CA THR A 305 20.11 -8.12 -20.24
C THR A 305 19.47 -6.91 -20.91
N PHE A 306 20.14 -5.76 -20.85
CA PHE A 306 19.78 -4.59 -21.64
C PHE A 306 20.80 -4.50 -22.76
N ASP A 307 20.39 -4.80 -23.99
CA ASP A 307 21.28 -4.69 -25.14
C ASP A 307 21.46 -3.21 -25.52
N GLU A 308 22.70 -2.76 -25.61
CA GLU A 308 23.05 -1.39 -26.00
C GLU A 308 23.19 -1.32 -27.53
N GLY A 309 22.06 -1.50 -28.22
CA GLY A 309 21.86 -1.06 -29.60
C GLY A 309 21.79 -2.16 -30.67
N ASP A 310 20.64 -2.23 -31.34
CA ASP A 310 20.61 -2.37 -32.81
C ASP A 310 19.31 -1.74 -33.38
N ASP A 311 19.32 -0.42 -33.57
CA ASP A 311 18.39 0.27 -34.49
C ASP A 311 18.84 0.02 -35.94
N ARG A 312 18.93 -1.26 -36.35
CA ARG A 312 19.05 -1.64 -37.76
C ARG A 312 17.80 -2.39 -38.18
N PRO A 313 16.94 -1.78 -39.01
CA PRO A 313 15.81 -2.53 -39.55
C PRO A 313 16.32 -3.57 -40.56
N GLY A 314 16.23 -4.85 -40.19
CA GLY A 314 16.02 -5.94 -41.13
C GLY A 314 17.26 -6.69 -41.64
N ALA A 315 17.96 -7.41 -40.76
CA ALA A 315 18.93 -8.44 -41.19
C ALA A 315 18.70 -9.85 -40.61
N GLU A 316 17.64 -10.09 -39.84
CA GLU A 316 17.40 -11.42 -39.23
C GLU A 316 16.43 -12.34 -40.02
N ALA A 317 15.75 -11.85 -41.05
CA ALA A 317 14.77 -12.66 -41.79
C ALA A 317 15.37 -13.67 -42.79
N ALA A 318 16.70 -13.82 -42.87
CA ALA A 318 17.37 -14.70 -43.84
C ALA A 318 17.87 -16.04 -43.25
N GLY A 319 17.93 -16.21 -41.93
CA GLY A 319 18.47 -17.42 -41.29
C GLY A 319 17.45 -18.55 -41.07
N GLU A 320 16.18 -18.21 -40.82
CA GLU A 320 15.21 -19.19 -40.32
C GLU A 320 14.53 -20.05 -41.41
N ARG A 321 14.78 -19.81 -42.70
CA ARG A 321 14.16 -20.61 -43.79
C ARG A 321 14.86 -21.92 -44.10
N GLN A 322 16.02 -22.22 -43.49
CA GLN A 322 16.80 -23.39 -43.86
C GLN A 322 16.70 -24.58 -42.87
N GLU A 323 16.26 -24.36 -41.63
CA GLU A 323 16.09 -25.45 -40.64
C GLU A 323 14.71 -26.13 -40.68
N ALA A 324 13.67 -25.47 -41.18
CA ALA A 324 12.30 -26.02 -41.16
C ALA A 324 12.00 -27.10 -42.24
N ARG A 325 13.00 -27.55 -43.01
CA ARG A 325 12.82 -28.55 -44.09
C ARG A 325 13.44 -29.93 -43.79
N GLY A 326 14.07 -30.12 -42.63
CA GLY A 326 14.77 -31.36 -42.26
C GLY A 326 13.97 -32.41 -41.48
N ASP A 327 12.94 -32.02 -40.74
CA ASP A 327 12.42 -32.87 -39.63
C ASP A 327 11.05 -33.53 -39.87
N ARG A 328 10.60 -33.68 -41.13
CA ARG A 328 9.34 -34.40 -41.48
C ARG A 328 9.55 -35.77 -42.11
N ALA A 329 10.62 -36.47 -41.77
CA ALA A 329 10.86 -37.84 -42.23
C ALA A 329 11.49 -38.68 -41.11
N GLY A 330 10.71 -39.02 -40.09
CA GLY A 330 11.21 -39.88 -39.00
C GLY A 330 10.23 -40.29 -37.92
N ASP A 331 8.92 -40.10 -38.10
CA ASP A 331 7.91 -40.39 -37.06
C ASP A 331 6.93 -41.48 -37.48
N GLU A 332 7.45 -42.54 -38.10
CA GLU A 332 6.74 -43.81 -38.32
C GLU A 332 7.65 -44.99 -37.97
N ALA A 333 7.96 -45.17 -36.67
CA ALA A 333 8.32 -46.49 -36.15
C ALA A 333 8.25 -46.57 -34.62
N ALA A 334 7.26 -47.33 -34.15
CA ALA A 334 7.34 -48.17 -32.95
C ALA A 334 7.29 -47.48 -31.58
N GLY A 335 6.05 -47.17 -31.16
CA GLY A 335 5.64 -47.52 -29.81
C GLY A 335 5.44 -49.03 -29.69
N GLN A 336 6.13 -49.68 -28.76
CA GLN A 336 5.63 -50.90 -28.11
C GLN A 336 6.32 -51.10 -26.76
N GLU A 337 5.50 -51.29 -25.75
CA GLU A 337 5.82 -51.69 -24.38
C GLU A 337 6.71 -52.94 -24.30
N GLN A 338 7.55 -53.02 -23.27
CA GLN A 338 7.57 -54.21 -22.41
C GLN A 338 8.27 -53.97 -21.07
N VAL A 339 7.50 -54.26 -20.01
CA VAL A 339 7.90 -54.43 -18.61
C VAL A 339 8.43 -55.85 -18.39
N SER A 340 9.35 -56.01 -17.43
CA SER A 340 9.65 -57.24 -16.64
C SER A 340 11.00 -57.91 -16.93
N GLY A 341 11.76 -58.22 -15.85
CA GLY A 341 12.85 -59.19 -15.94
C GLY A 341 13.97 -59.09 -14.89
N ARG A 342 13.74 -59.66 -13.72
CA ARG A 342 14.61 -59.83 -12.53
C ARG A 342 15.89 -60.69 -12.78
N ARG A 343 16.89 -60.50 -11.89
CA ARG A 343 18.13 -61.30 -11.58
C ARG A 343 19.33 -61.01 -12.50
N GLY A 344 20.59 -60.90 -12.06
CA GLY A 344 21.29 -61.20 -10.80
C GLY A 344 22.69 -61.77 -11.15
N SER A 345 23.71 -61.50 -10.34
CA SER A 345 25.13 -61.98 -10.45
C SER A 345 25.96 -61.30 -11.56
N GLY A 346 27.20 -60.85 -11.39
CA GLY A 346 28.20 -60.98 -10.32
C GLY A 346 29.55 -60.48 -10.86
N SER A 347 30.58 -60.53 -10.00
CA SER A 347 32.03 -60.37 -10.27
C SER A 347 32.62 -58.98 -10.55
N THR A 348 33.29 -58.45 -9.52
CA THR A 348 34.51 -57.61 -9.53
C THR A 348 35.76 -58.54 -9.68
N PRO A 349 37.01 -58.03 -9.71
CA PRO A 349 37.77 -57.23 -10.69
C PRO A 349 38.96 -58.05 -11.29
N PRO A 350 40.03 -57.45 -11.85
CA PRO A 350 41.20 -57.17 -10.98
C PRO A 350 42.06 -55.93 -11.32
N SER A 351 42.87 -55.58 -10.30
CA SER A 351 44.15 -54.82 -10.23
C SER A 351 44.19 -53.34 -10.59
#